data_AF-A0A966Q3R7-F1
#
_entry.id   AF-A0A966Q3R7-F1
#
_cell.length_a   1.000
_cell.length_b   1.000
_cell.length_c   1.000
_cell.angle_alpha   90.00
_cell.angle_beta   90.00
_cell.angle_gamma   90.00
#
_symmetry.space_group_name_H-M   'P 1'
#
loop_
_entity.id
_entity.type
_entity.pdbx_description
1 polymer ?
#
loop_
_entity_poly.entity_id
_entity_poly.type
_entity_poly.pdbx_seq_one_letter_code
_entity_poly.pdbx_strand_id
1 'polypeptide(L)'
;MIATMLELQNATQEAVHDEMIMSMASAIYHNKDSMSGDEFAVAMFQYSAALSAMTTTLVTHVLLTESEINDMVNTIKEMDEMGKDITNGDN
;
A
#
# COMPACT_ATOMS: atom_id res chain seq x y z
N MET A 1 15.32 11.30 -14.52
CA MET A 1 15.44 9.84 -14.77
C MET A 1 16.41 9.16 -13.81
N ILE A 2 17.73 9.41 -13.85
CA ILE A 2 18.64 8.79 -12.85
C ILE A 2 18.31 9.25 -11.43
N ALA A 3 18.08 10.56 -11.23
CA ALA A 3 17.62 11.10 -9.95
C ALA A 3 16.32 10.43 -9.47
N THR A 4 15.31 10.34 -10.34
CA THR A 4 14.03 9.66 -10.07
C THR A 4 14.21 8.17 -9.72
N MET A 5 15.14 7.47 -10.39
CA MET A 5 15.45 6.06 -10.06
C MET A 5 16.11 5.91 -8.70
N LEU A 6 16.99 6.84 -8.30
CA LEU A 6 17.59 6.87 -6.97
C LEU A 6 16.55 7.18 -5.90
N GLU A 7 15.63 8.11 -6.17
CA GLU A 7 14.52 8.43 -5.28
C GLU A 7 13.56 7.24 -5.13
N LEU A 8 13.27 6.51 -6.22
CA LEU A 8 12.52 5.25 -6.15
C LEU A 8 13.21 4.23 -5.26
N GLN A 9 14.51 4.03 -5.45
CA GLN A 9 15.29 3.11 -4.63
C GLN A 9 15.22 3.51 -3.15
N ASN A 10 15.42 4.79 -2.83
CA ASN A 10 15.34 5.31 -1.47
C ASN A 10 13.93 5.12 -0.88
N ALA A 11 12.88 5.45 -1.63
CA ALA A 11 11.49 5.27 -1.20
C ALA A 11 11.17 3.81 -0.88
N THR A 12 11.65 2.86 -1.69
CA THR A 12 11.47 1.42 -1.39
C THR A 12 12.27 0.98 -0.17
N GLN A 13 13.46 1.53 0.05
CA GLN A 13 14.28 1.25 1.22
C GLN A 13 13.65 1.83 2.49
N GLU A 14 13.08 3.04 2.41
CA GLU A 14 12.34 3.68 3.49
C GLU A 14 11.09 2.87 3.85
N ALA A 15 10.34 2.36 2.87
CA ALA A 15 9.16 1.53 3.12
C ALA A 15 9.48 0.26 3.95
N VAL A 16 10.61 -0.39 3.68
CA VAL A 16 11.03 -1.62 4.40
C VAL A 16 11.58 -1.29 5.79
N HIS A 17 12.17 -0.11 5.97
CA HIS A 17 12.72 0.34 7.26
C HIS A 17 11.78 1.25 8.05
N ASP A 18 10.54 1.42 7.60
CA ASP A 18 9.53 2.16 8.32
C ASP A 18 9.28 1.52 9.70
N GLU A 19 9.16 2.35 10.74
CA GLU A 19 9.09 1.90 12.12
C GLU A 19 7.91 0.94 12.36
N MET A 20 6.77 1.20 11.74
CA MET A 20 5.59 0.35 11.87
C MET A 20 5.82 -1.00 11.17
N ILE A 21 6.37 -0.99 9.96
CA ILE A 21 6.66 -2.21 9.21
C ILE A 21 7.67 -3.08 9.95
N MET A 22 8.75 -2.49 10.45
CA MET A 22 9.76 -3.19 11.25
C MET A 22 9.18 -3.69 12.57
N SER A 23 8.31 -2.92 13.22
CA SER A 23 7.61 -3.33 14.44
C SER A 23 6.72 -4.54 14.21
N MET A 24 5.94 -4.55 13.12
CA MET A 24 5.12 -5.70 12.72
C MET A 24 5.97 -6.93 12.44
N ALA A 25 7.05 -6.78 11.66
CA ALA A 25 7.97 -7.88 11.37
C ALA A 25 8.60 -8.46 12.65
N SER A 26 9.02 -7.59 13.57
CA SER A 26 9.56 -7.97 14.87
C SER A 26 8.51 -8.71 15.71
N ALA A 27 7.30 -8.19 15.80
CA ALA A 27 6.22 -8.81 16.55
C ALA A 27 5.89 -10.20 16.01
N ILE A 28 5.80 -10.37 14.69
CA ILE A 28 5.56 -11.67 14.05
C ILE A 28 6.71 -12.63 14.37
N TYR A 29 7.96 -12.20 14.20
CA TYR A 29 9.12 -13.06 14.44
C TYR A 29 9.18 -13.57 15.89
N HIS A 30 8.93 -12.71 16.87
CA HIS A 30 8.99 -13.07 18.29
C HIS A 30 7.81 -13.94 18.74
N ASN A 31 6.65 -13.85 18.08
CA ASN A 31 5.44 -14.59 18.46
C ASN A 31 5.11 -15.78 17.55
N LYS A 32 5.88 -16.03 16.48
CA LYS A 32 5.58 -17.09 15.50
C LYS A 32 5.40 -18.48 16.11
N ASP A 33 6.12 -18.78 17.20
CA ASP A 33 6.07 -20.10 17.86
C ASP A 33 4.91 -20.21 18.87
N SER A 34 4.29 -19.08 19.26
CA SER A 34 3.12 -19.02 20.14
C SER A 34 1.80 -18.80 19.39
N MET A 35 1.87 -18.49 18.09
CA MET A 35 0.71 -18.35 17.20
C MET A 35 0.26 -19.71 16.65
N SER A 36 -1.05 -19.89 16.52
CA SER A 36 -1.60 -20.94 15.66
C SER A 36 -1.30 -20.66 14.17
N GLY A 37 -1.46 -21.67 13.32
CA GLY A 37 -1.23 -21.52 11.88
C GLY A 37 -2.12 -20.45 11.24
N ASP A 38 -3.38 -20.34 11.67
CA ASP A 38 -4.33 -19.35 11.15
C ASP A 38 -3.95 -17.93 11.62
N GLU A 39 -3.58 -17.76 12.89
CA GLU A 39 -3.12 -16.47 13.42
C GLU A 39 -1.85 -15.99 12.72
N PHE A 40 -0.90 -16.90 12.50
CA PHE A 40 0.32 -16.58 11.76
C PHE A 40 0.02 -16.20 10.31
N ALA A 41 -0.88 -16.92 9.64
CA ALA A 41 -1.28 -16.60 8.27
C ALA A 41 -1.94 -15.21 8.16
N VAL A 42 -2.83 -14.87 9.10
CA VAL A 42 -3.45 -13.54 9.18
C VAL A 42 -2.40 -12.46 9.45
N ALA A 43 -1.48 -12.68 10.39
CA ALA A 43 -0.43 -11.73 10.70
C ALA A 43 0.50 -11.47 9.50
N MET A 44 0.88 -12.52 8.78
CA MET A 44 1.68 -12.42 7.56
C MET A 44 0.94 -11.69 6.43
N PHE A 45 -0.37 -11.93 6.27
CA PHE A 45 -1.19 -11.20 5.31
C PHE A 45 -1.25 -9.71 5.64
N GLN A 46 -1.51 -9.36 6.91
CA GLN A 46 -1.56 -7.97 7.37
C GLN A 46 -0.22 -7.25 7.18
N TYR A 47 0.89 -7.91 7.55
CA TYR A 47 2.24 -7.38 7.31
C TYR A 47 2.50 -7.13 5.83
N SER A 48 2.14 -8.09 4.97
CA SER A 48 2.34 -7.97 3.52
C SER A 48 1.50 -6.84 2.93
N ALA A 49 0.24 -6.73 3.33
CA ALA A 49 -0.65 -5.64 2.93
C ALA A 49 -0.12 -4.27 3.37
N ALA A 50 0.36 -4.15 4.62
CA ALA A 50 0.94 -2.92 5.15
C ALA A 50 2.21 -2.51 4.39
N LEU A 51 3.14 -3.45 4.17
CA LEU A 51 4.38 -3.18 3.43
C LEU A 51 4.09 -2.77 1.97
N SER A 52 3.18 -3.47 1.29
CA SER A 52 2.78 -3.12 -0.07
C SER A 52 2.14 -1.73 -0.12
N ALA A 53 1.22 -1.42 0.79
CA ALA A 53 0.58 -0.10 0.84
C ALA A 53 1.59 1.03 1.11
N MET A 54 2.52 0.83 2.06
CA MET A 54 3.57 1.79 2.35
C MET A 54 4.47 2.02 1.12
N THR A 55 4.95 0.93 0.52
CA THR A 55 5.80 1.00 -0.68
C THR A 55 5.10 1.71 -1.83
N THR A 56 3.85 1.34 -2.12
CA THR A 56 3.05 1.98 -3.18
C THR A 56 2.86 3.46 -2.90
N THR A 57 2.58 3.85 -1.66
CA THR A 57 2.40 5.26 -1.28
C THR A 57 3.67 6.08 -1.56
N LEU A 58 4.82 5.64 -1.03
CA LEU A 58 6.08 6.35 -1.20
C LEU A 58 6.52 6.40 -2.68
N VAL A 59 6.41 5.28 -3.39
CA VAL A 59 6.74 5.22 -4.83
C VAL A 59 5.81 6.11 -5.65
N THR A 60 4.52 6.17 -5.34
CA THR A 60 3.57 7.03 -6.04
C THR A 60 3.95 8.50 -5.90
N HIS A 61 4.40 8.93 -4.72
CA HIS A 61 4.88 10.30 -4.50
C HIS A 61 6.18 10.63 -5.26
N VAL A 62 7.03 9.63 -5.54
CA VAL A 62 8.22 9.84 -6.38
C VAL A 62 7.85 9.94 -7.86
N LEU A 63 6.85 9.18 -8.29
CA LEU A 63 6.50 9.05 -9.71
C LEU A 63 5.51 10.10 -10.19
N LEU A 64 4.63 10.59 -9.32
CA LEU A 64 3.55 11.49 -9.66
C LEU A 64 3.66 12.79 -8.87
N THR A 65 3.37 13.89 -9.55
CA THR A 65 3.11 15.19 -8.92
C THR A 65 1.79 15.16 -8.15
N GLU A 66 1.62 16.08 -7.21
CA GLU A 66 0.39 16.20 -6.42
C GLU A 66 -0.86 16.41 -7.29
N SER A 67 -0.73 17.16 -8.40
CA SER A 67 -1.82 17.30 -9.37
C SER A 67 -2.17 15.98 -10.04
N GLU A 68 -1.18 15.18 -10.45
CA GLU A 68 -1.42 13.88 -11.10
C GLU A 68 -2.04 12.87 -10.13
N ILE A 69 -1.69 12.92 -8.84
CA ILE A 69 -2.33 12.12 -7.80
C ILE A 69 -3.80 12.53 -7.63
N ASN A 70 -4.08 13.84 -7.55
CA ASN A 70 -5.44 14.34 -7.40
C ASN A 70 -6.32 13.98 -8.62
N ASP A 71 -5.78 14.13 -9.83
CA ASP A 71 -6.47 13.75 -11.06
C ASP A 71 -6.76 12.25 -11.11
N MET A 72 -5.82 11.41 -10.69
CA MET A 72 -6.03 9.97 -10.56
C MET A 72 -7.15 9.65 -9.55
N VAL A 73 -7.13 10.26 -8.36
CA VAL A 73 -8.17 10.05 -7.33
C VAL A 73 -9.54 10.52 -7.81
N ASN A 74 -9.63 11.65 -8.51
CA ASN A 74 -10.88 12.15 -9.07
C ASN A 74 -11.41 11.21 -10.15
N THR A 75 -10.54 10.72 -11.04
CA THR A 75 -10.90 9.73 -12.07
C THR A 75 -11.46 8.45 -11.46
N ILE A 76 -10.85 7.95 -10.37
CA ILE A 76 -11.34 6.77 -9.64
C ILE A 76 -12.75 7.02 -9.09
N LYS A 77 -12.99 8.19 -8.48
CA LYS A 77 -14.32 8.54 -7.95
C LYS A 77 -15.37 8.64 -9.04
N GLU A 78 -15.04 9.28 -10.15
CA GLU A 78 -15.93 9.37 -11.32
C GLU A 78 -16.28 7.97 -11.85
N MET A 79 -15.30 7.06 -11.94
CA MET A 79 -15.54 5.67 -12.36
C MET A 79 -16.44 4.90 -11.38
N ASP A 80 -16.26 5.08 -10.07
CA ASP A 80 -17.10 4.48 -9.04
C ASP A 80 -18.55 5.01 -9.09
N GLU A 81 -18.72 6.31 -9.35
CA GLU A 81 -20.04 6.94 -9.52
C GLU A 81 -20.73 6.43 -10.78
N MET A 82 -20.01 6.35 -11.91
CA MET A 82 -20.52 5.75 -13.15
C MET A 82 -20.93 4.28 -12.98
N GLY A 83 -20.15 3.50 -12.23
CA GLY A 83 -20.51 2.10 -11.92
C GLY A 83 -21.78 1.97 -11.08
N LYS A 84 -22.02 2.92 -10.17
CA LYS A 84 -23.27 3.00 -9.39
C LYS A 84 -24.45 3.40 -10.26
N ASP A 85 -24.28 4.32 -11.19
CA ASP A 85 -25.36 4.75 -12.10
C ASP A 85 -25.77 3.63 -13.06
N ILE A 86 -24.81 2.82 -13.54
CA ILE A 86 -25.08 1.63 -14.36
C ILE A 86 -25.87 0.59 -13.55
N THR A 87 -25.54 0.38 -12.28
CA THR A 87 -26.21 -0.62 -11.43
C THR A 87 -27.56 -0.15 -10.87
N ASN A 88 -27.78 1.17 -10.74
CA ASN A 88 -29.05 1.75 -10.30
C ASN A 88 -30.03 2.04 -11.44
N GLY A 89 -29.59 2.00 -12.71
CA GLY A 89 -30.42 2.23 -13.89
C GLY A 89 -31.25 1.03 -14.37
N ASP A 90 -31.05 -0.16 -13.79
CA ASP A 90 -31.74 -1.42 -14.12
C ASP A 90 -32.87 -1.77 -13.11
N ASN A 91 -33.70 -0.77 -12.74
CA ASN A 91 -34.99 -0.97 -12.04
C ASN A 91 -36.14 -0.24 -12.75
#